data_AF-A0AAU3L3F1-F1
#
_entry.id   AF-A0AAU3L3F1-F1
#
_cell.length_a   1.000
_cell.length_b   1.000
_cell.length_c   1.000
_cell.angle_alpha   90.00
_cell.angle_beta   90.00
_cell.angle_gamma   90.00
#
_symmetry.space_group_name_H-M   'P 1'
#
loop_
_entity.id
_entity.type
_entity.pdbx_description
1 polymer ?
#
loop_
_entity_poly.entity_id
_entity_poly.type
_entity_poly.pdbx_seq_one_letter_code
_entity_poly.pdbx_strand_id
1 'polypeptide(L)'
;MFRRYGPIVRLFALGVTVGTTVLLMGCAPASPQQQSDRERRAATVPVFRLRMMNDLWANTSEEAFLYPGVSVHRPKSKTEDPDTGMATIELTGSQMVAYLQNLDYNAHGGGTAQNQSLSKAVYDTIVPVLDSIQDSPAPGAPAPEIVVSATSGGPTSPPPLIPER
;
A
#
# COMPACT_ATOMS: atom_id res chain seq x y z
N MET A 1 41.66 -2.41 78.30
CA MET A 1 42.40 -1.77 77.19
C MET A 1 41.40 -1.28 76.16
N PHE A 2 41.32 0.04 75.97
CA PHE A 2 40.50 0.71 74.95
C PHE A 2 41.27 0.80 73.62
N ARG A 3 40.60 0.52 72.50
CA ARG A 3 40.87 1.09 71.14
C ARG A 3 39.97 0.37 70.13
N ARG A 4 39.33 0.97 69.13
CA ARG A 4 38.97 2.34 68.75
C ARG A 4 38.01 2.12 67.57
N TYR A 5 36.81 2.70 67.61
CA TYR A 5 35.99 2.91 66.42
C TYR A 5 36.69 3.92 65.50
N GLY A 6 36.66 3.70 64.19
CA GLY A 6 37.17 4.63 63.17
C GLY A 6 36.58 4.30 61.78
N PRO A 7 36.44 5.29 60.90
CA PRO A 7 35.19 5.51 60.16
C PRO A 7 35.21 5.10 58.68
N ILE A 8 34.00 4.86 58.17
CA ILE A 8 33.46 5.20 56.84
C ILE A 8 34.50 5.68 55.81
N VAL A 9 34.74 4.87 54.78
CA VAL A 9 35.10 5.37 53.46
C VAL A 9 34.05 4.88 52.47
N ARG A 10 33.06 5.74 52.23
CA ARG A 10 32.20 5.68 51.05
C ARG A 10 33.09 5.96 49.84
N LEU A 11 33.35 4.96 49.02
CA LEU A 11 33.94 5.16 47.70
C LEU A 11 32.86 5.16 46.64
N PHE A 12 32.93 6.24 45.88
CA PHE A 12 32.01 6.77 44.91
C PHE A 12 31.95 5.92 43.62
N ALA A 13 30.75 5.89 43.06
CA ALA A 13 30.45 6.05 41.63
C ALA A 13 31.24 5.20 40.62
N LEU A 14 30.72 4.02 40.33
CA LEU A 14 30.81 3.44 38.98
C LEU A 14 29.67 4.04 38.14
N GLY A 15 29.99 5.14 37.44
CA GLY A 15 29.13 5.71 36.42
C GLY A 15 29.01 4.76 35.25
N VAL A 16 27.88 4.06 35.15
CA VAL A 16 27.47 3.36 33.94
C VAL A 16 26.92 4.42 32.99
N THR A 17 27.74 4.86 32.04
CA THR A 17 27.31 5.68 30.92
C THR A 17 26.39 4.82 30.06
N VAL A 18 25.08 4.88 30.31
CA VAL A 18 24.07 4.29 29.43
C VAL A 18 24.06 5.12 28.15
N GLY A 19 24.87 4.71 27.19
CA GLY A 19 24.85 5.21 25.83
C GLY A 19 23.44 5.05 25.29
N THR A 20 22.71 6.15 25.19
CA THR A 20 21.36 6.18 24.66
C THR A 20 21.50 6.07 23.15
N THR A 21 21.54 4.84 22.64
CA THR A 21 21.44 4.57 21.22
C THR A 21 20.05 5.01 20.80
N VAL A 22 19.94 6.21 20.23
CA VAL A 22 18.74 6.68 19.54
C VAL A 22 18.57 5.78 18.33
N LEU A 23 17.82 4.69 18.52
CA LEU A 23 17.24 3.94 17.41
C LEU A 23 16.30 4.91 16.72
N LEU A 24 16.79 5.51 15.63
CA LEU A 24 15.96 6.14 14.61
C LEU A 24 15.09 5.03 14.01
N MET A 25 14.04 4.64 14.74
CA MET A 25 12.92 3.94 14.16
C MET A 25 12.34 4.93 13.16
N GLY A 26 12.74 4.78 11.90
CA GLY A 26 12.11 5.49 10.80
C GLY A 26 10.62 5.24 10.91
N CYS A 27 9.85 6.29 11.19
CA CYS A 27 8.41 6.24 11.15
C CYS A 27 8.01 5.97 9.70
N ALA A 28 7.97 4.70 9.31
CA ALA A 28 7.24 4.30 8.12
C ALA A 28 5.79 4.78 8.34
N PRO A 29 5.18 5.49 7.39
CA PRO A 29 3.78 5.85 7.51
C PRO A 29 2.98 4.57 7.73
N ALA A 30 2.20 4.55 8.81
CA ALA A 30 1.42 3.37 9.17
C ALA A 30 0.35 3.10 8.10
N SER A 31 0.08 1.82 7.82
CA SER A 31 -1.06 1.40 6.99
C SER A 31 -2.37 2.01 7.51
N PRO A 32 -3.35 2.30 6.64
CA PRO A 32 -4.64 2.85 7.06
C PRO A 32 -5.35 1.97 8.09
N GLN A 33 -5.96 2.59 9.10
CA GLN A 33 -6.64 1.86 10.19
C GLN A 33 -7.75 0.90 9.73
N GLN A 34 -8.33 1.13 8.55
CA GLN A 34 -9.43 0.33 7.98
C GLN A 34 -8.97 -0.78 7.02
N GLN A 35 -7.67 -0.99 6.86
CA GLN A 35 -7.12 -1.93 5.87
C GLN A 35 -7.69 -3.35 6.05
N SER A 36 -7.67 -3.89 7.27
CA SER A 36 -8.15 -5.26 7.54
C SER A 36 -9.65 -5.43 7.26
N ASP A 37 -10.46 -4.38 7.49
CA ASP A 37 -11.89 -4.41 7.18
C ASP A 37 -12.15 -4.43 5.68
N ARG A 38 -11.36 -3.67 4.91
CA ARG A 38 -11.43 -3.64 3.43
C ARG A 38 -11.02 -4.96 2.83
N GLU A 39 -9.96 -5.58 3.35
CA GLU A 39 -9.54 -6.92 2.94
C GLU A 39 -10.63 -7.96 3.22
N ARG A 40 -11.24 -7.92 4.41
CA ARG A 40 -12.37 -8.81 4.74
C ARG A 40 -13.54 -8.62 3.77
N ARG A 41 -13.93 -7.37 3.46
CA ARG A 41 -14.99 -7.07 2.48
C ARG A 41 -14.64 -7.59 1.09
N ALA A 42 -13.41 -7.33 0.61
CA ALA A 42 -12.92 -7.80 -0.67
C ALA A 42 -13.00 -9.32 -0.80
N ALA A 43 -12.64 -10.06 0.26
CA ALA A 43 -12.69 -11.52 0.27
C ALA A 43 -14.11 -12.11 0.09
N THR A 44 -15.16 -11.33 0.36
CA THR A 44 -16.56 -11.78 0.19
C THR A 44 -17.11 -11.62 -1.23
N VAL A 45 -16.41 -10.88 -2.09
CA VAL A 45 -16.85 -10.62 -3.46
C VAL A 45 -16.22 -11.67 -4.39
N PRO A 46 -17.02 -12.34 -5.24
CA PRO A 46 -16.50 -13.39 -6.11
C PRO A 46 -15.55 -12.86 -7.18
N VAL A 47 -15.89 -11.72 -7.78
CA VAL A 47 -15.13 -11.09 -8.86
C VAL A 47 -15.27 -9.57 -8.77
N PHE A 48 -14.14 -8.87 -8.92
CA PHE A 48 -14.08 -7.44 -9.21
C PHE A 48 -13.65 -7.22 -10.66
N ARG A 49 -14.14 -6.14 -11.26
CA ARG A 49 -13.67 -5.67 -12.57
C ARG A 49 -12.99 -4.31 -12.41
N LEU A 50 -11.70 -4.26 -12.71
CA LEU A 50 -10.93 -3.02 -12.81
C LEU A 50 -10.81 -2.62 -14.27
N ARG A 51 -11.03 -1.35 -14.59
CA ARG A 51 -10.75 -0.76 -15.91
C ARG A 51 -9.77 0.36 -15.76
N MET A 52 -8.59 0.20 -16.34
CA MET A 52 -7.47 1.13 -16.17
C MET A 52 -6.49 0.98 -17.32
N MET A 53 -5.57 1.94 -17.49
CA MET A 53 -4.52 1.79 -18.50
C MET A 53 -3.66 0.56 -18.23
N ASN A 54 -3.26 -0.14 -19.30
CA ASN A 54 -2.51 -1.39 -19.21
C ASN A 54 -1.14 -1.20 -18.51
N ASP A 55 -0.49 -0.07 -18.77
CA ASP A 55 0.77 0.32 -18.14
C ASP A 55 0.59 0.64 -16.65
N LEU A 56 -0.52 1.28 -16.24
CA LEU A 56 -0.83 1.51 -14.85
C LEU A 56 -1.01 0.18 -14.08
N TRP A 57 -1.70 -0.79 -14.68
CA TRP A 57 -1.79 -2.13 -14.12
C TRP A 57 -0.41 -2.79 -14.00
N ALA A 58 0.41 -2.74 -15.05
CA ALA A 58 1.75 -3.33 -15.03
C ALA A 58 2.62 -2.73 -13.90
N ASN A 59 2.57 -1.42 -13.71
CA ASN A 59 3.34 -0.71 -12.69
C ASN A 59 2.85 -0.91 -11.25
N THR A 60 1.60 -1.33 -11.05
CA THR A 60 1.01 -1.45 -9.70
C THR A 60 0.71 -2.88 -9.27
N SER A 61 0.75 -3.85 -10.20
CA SER A 61 0.51 -5.27 -9.93
C SER A 61 1.78 -6.07 -9.60
N GLU A 62 2.95 -5.46 -9.72
CA GLU A 62 4.23 -6.09 -9.40
C GLU A 62 4.32 -6.40 -7.90
N GLU A 63 4.63 -7.64 -7.55
CA GLU A 63 4.63 -8.11 -6.17
C GLU A 63 5.69 -7.40 -5.32
N ALA A 64 5.25 -6.84 -4.21
CA ALA A 64 6.14 -6.38 -3.16
C ALA A 64 7.06 -7.52 -2.69
N PHE A 65 8.38 -7.27 -2.72
CA PHE A 65 9.41 -8.23 -2.29
C PHE A 65 9.15 -8.86 -0.90
N LEU A 66 8.49 -8.13 0.00
CA LEU A 66 8.23 -8.54 1.39
C LEU A 66 6.90 -9.29 1.59
N TYR A 67 6.07 -9.45 0.56
CA TYR A 67 4.78 -10.14 0.64
C TYR A 67 4.67 -11.28 -0.40
N PRO A 68 5.37 -12.41 -0.19
CA PRO A 68 5.17 -13.60 -1.01
C PRO A 68 3.76 -14.18 -0.74
N GLY A 69 2.80 -13.83 -1.59
CA GLY A 69 1.38 -14.16 -1.42
C GLY A 69 0.71 -14.63 -2.71
N VAL A 70 -0.64 -14.58 -2.77
CA VAL A 70 -1.40 -14.87 -3.98
C VAL A 70 -0.96 -13.89 -5.07
N SER A 71 -0.39 -14.41 -6.16
CA SER A 71 0.15 -13.58 -7.23
C SER A 71 -0.94 -12.73 -7.89
N VAL A 72 -0.84 -11.42 -7.70
CA VAL A 72 -1.73 -10.43 -8.33
C VAL A 72 -1.37 -10.26 -9.81
N HIS A 73 -0.11 -10.49 -10.17
CA HIS A 73 0.40 -10.37 -11.53
C HIS A 73 -0.29 -11.31 -12.53
N ARG A 74 -0.94 -12.37 -12.05
CA ARG A 74 -1.78 -13.29 -12.85
C ARG A 74 -3.25 -13.15 -12.44
N PRO A 75 -3.94 -12.08 -12.88
CA PRO A 75 -5.34 -11.89 -12.57
C PRO A 75 -6.19 -13.04 -13.15
N LYS A 76 -7.41 -13.22 -12.64
CA LYS A 76 -8.37 -14.21 -13.18
C LYS A 76 -8.54 -14.04 -14.69
N SER A 77 -8.64 -12.81 -15.16
CA SER A 77 -8.54 -12.47 -16.57
C SER A 77 -7.99 -11.06 -16.77
N LYS A 78 -7.40 -10.83 -17.93
CA LYS A 78 -6.95 -9.52 -18.39
C LYS A 78 -7.21 -9.43 -19.88
N THR A 79 -7.92 -8.39 -20.29
CA THR A 79 -8.18 -8.10 -21.71
C THR A 79 -7.78 -6.67 -21.97
N GLU A 80 -6.90 -6.47 -22.96
CA GLU A 80 -6.44 -5.16 -23.38
C GLU A 80 -7.19 -4.74 -24.65
N ASP A 81 -7.62 -3.48 -24.68
CA ASP A 81 -8.10 -2.81 -25.87
C ASP A 81 -6.88 -2.15 -26.56
N PRO A 82 -6.45 -2.67 -27.72
CA PRO A 82 -5.25 -2.17 -28.40
C PRO A 82 -5.42 -0.76 -28.98
N ASP A 83 -6.66 -0.31 -29.20
CA ASP A 83 -6.94 1.01 -29.79
C ASP A 83 -6.85 2.12 -28.74
N THR A 84 -7.09 1.78 -27.46
CA THR A 84 -7.11 2.75 -26.36
C THR A 84 -5.99 2.55 -25.34
N GLY A 85 -5.35 1.39 -25.30
CA GLY A 85 -4.38 1.00 -24.26
C GLY A 85 -5.03 0.73 -22.91
N MET A 86 -6.37 0.70 -22.83
CA MET A 86 -7.11 0.36 -21.63
C MET A 86 -7.16 -1.15 -21.44
N ALA A 87 -6.96 -1.60 -20.22
CA ALA A 87 -7.15 -2.98 -19.82
C ALA A 87 -8.41 -3.12 -18.95
N THR A 88 -9.13 -4.22 -19.15
CA THR A 88 -10.12 -4.76 -18.22
C THR A 88 -9.49 -5.93 -17.47
N ILE A 89 -9.40 -5.83 -16.15
CA ILE A 89 -8.79 -6.82 -15.27
C ILE A 89 -9.88 -7.38 -14.37
N GLU A 90 -10.03 -8.70 -14.36
CA GLU A 90 -10.88 -9.37 -13.37
C GLU A 90 -10.03 -9.97 -12.27
N LEU A 91 -10.38 -9.67 -11.02
CA LEU A 91 -9.75 -10.22 -9.82
C LEU A 91 -10.77 -11.00 -9.01
N THR A 92 -10.41 -12.18 -8.52
CA THR A 92 -11.18 -12.83 -7.44
C THR A 92 -11.09 -12.01 -6.16
N GLY A 93 -11.97 -12.26 -5.18
CA GLY A 93 -11.89 -11.61 -3.87
C GLY A 93 -10.52 -11.77 -3.21
N SER A 94 -9.92 -12.96 -3.28
CA SER A 94 -8.57 -13.22 -2.75
C SER A 94 -7.47 -12.48 -3.52
N GLN A 95 -7.59 -12.35 -4.85
CA GLN A 95 -6.65 -11.55 -5.64
C GLN A 95 -6.81 -10.05 -5.36
N MET A 96 -8.02 -9.56 -5.10
CA MET A 96 -8.24 -8.18 -4.68
C MET A 96 -7.61 -7.90 -3.32
N VAL A 97 -7.71 -8.82 -2.35
CA VAL A 97 -7.00 -8.70 -1.06
C VAL A 97 -5.49 -8.57 -1.27
N ALA A 98 -4.90 -9.46 -2.05
CA ALA A 98 -3.46 -9.40 -2.34
C ALA A 98 -3.09 -8.09 -3.08
N TYR A 99 -3.96 -7.58 -3.96
CA TYR A 99 -3.72 -6.33 -4.66
C TYR A 99 -3.75 -5.14 -3.70
N LEU A 100 -4.71 -5.09 -2.76
CA LEU A 100 -4.77 -4.05 -1.73
C LEU A 100 -3.53 -4.03 -0.85
N GLN A 101 -3.03 -5.20 -0.46
CA GLN A 101 -1.80 -5.33 0.33
C GLN A 101 -0.59 -4.81 -0.45
N ASN A 102 -0.51 -5.15 -1.74
CA ASN A 102 0.55 -4.66 -2.62
C ASN A 102 0.50 -3.13 -2.79
N LEU A 103 -0.69 -2.59 -3.03
CA LEU A 103 -0.90 -1.15 -3.17
C LEU A 103 -0.60 -0.41 -1.87
N ASP A 104 -1.03 -0.93 -0.72
CA ASP A 104 -0.75 -0.34 0.60
C ASP A 104 0.75 -0.34 0.91
N TYR A 105 1.42 -1.48 0.69
CA TYR A 105 2.87 -1.56 0.84
C TYR A 105 3.59 -0.57 -0.08
N ASN A 106 3.19 -0.47 -1.34
CA ASN A 106 3.85 0.47 -2.24
C ASN A 106 3.48 1.94 -1.93
N ALA A 107 2.32 2.20 -1.34
CA ALA A 107 1.96 3.55 -0.89
C ALA A 107 2.67 3.97 0.40
N HIS A 108 2.98 3.02 1.30
CA HIS A 108 3.38 3.31 2.69
C HIS A 108 4.66 2.60 3.18
N GLY A 109 5.23 1.66 2.42
CA GLY A 109 6.32 0.75 2.80
C GLY A 109 7.72 1.37 2.88
N GLY A 110 7.85 2.69 2.72
CA GLY A 110 9.12 3.40 2.88
C GLY A 110 10.13 3.12 1.76
N GLY A 111 11.41 2.97 2.10
CA GLY A 111 12.53 2.98 1.14
C GLY A 111 12.58 1.83 0.13
N THR A 112 11.74 0.81 0.30
CA THR A 112 11.61 -0.35 -0.61
C THR A 112 10.30 -0.35 -1.40
N ALA A 113 9.48 0.69 -1.25
CA ALA A 113 8.26 0.88 -2.02
C ALA A 113 8.58 1.29 -3.46
N GLN A 114 7.81 0.77 -4.41
CA GLN A 114 7.89 1.12 -5.82
C GLN A 114 6.62 1.86 -6.25
N ASN A 115 6.76 2.82 -7.18
CA ASN A 115 5.61 3.51 -7.77
C ASN A 115 4.64 4.13 -6.74
N GLN A 116 5.18 4.68 -5.65
CA GLN A 116 4.40 5.10 -4.47
C GLN A 116 3.17 5.95 -4.80
N SER A 117 3.33 6.99 -5.61
CA SER A 117 2.24 7.89 -5.99
C SER A 117 1.15 7.19 -6.81
N LEU A 118 1.54 6.29 -7.73
CA LEU A 118 0.58 5.54 -8.55
C LEU A 118 -0.17 4.52 -7.68
N SER A 119 0.55 3.76 -6.86
CA SER A 119 -0.04 2.78 -5.95
C SER A 119 -1.01 3.45 -4.98
N LYS A 120 -0.66 4.63 -4.46
CA LYS A 120 -1.57 5.43 -3.63
C LYS A 120 -2.82 5.89 -4.41
N ALA A 121 -2.66 6.41 -5.62
CA ALA A 121 -3.79 6.88 -6.42
C ALA A 121 -4.77 5.75 -6.78
N VAL A 122 -4.24 4.58 -7.15
CA VAL A 122 -5.05 3.38 -7.42
C VAL A 122 -5.75 2.91 -6.15
N TYR A 123 -5.02 2.83 -5.02
CA TYR A 123 -5.59 2.46 -3.72
C TYR A 123 -6.75 3.37 -3.33
N ASP A 124 -6.55 4.68 -3.38
CA ASP A 124 -7.56 5.69 -3.03
C ASP A 124 -8.80 5.62 -3.96
N THR A 125 -8.63 5.12 -5.19
CA THR A 125 -9.75 4.92 -6.13
C THR A 125 -10.56 3.66 -5.82
N ILE A 126 -9.90 2.57 -5.39
CA ILE A 126 -10.55 1.29 -5.09
C ILE A 126 -11.31 1.35 -3.76
N VAL A 127 -10.73 2.03 -2.77
CA VAL A 127 -11.21 2.05 -1.38
C VAL A 127 -12.69 2.43 -1.23
N PRO A 128 -13.21 3.50 -1.86
CA PRO A 128 -14.63 3.87 -1.73
C PRO A 128 -15.59 2.76 -2.16
N VAL A 129 -15.22 1.99 -3.19
CA VAL A 129 -16.04 0.86 -3.67
C VAL A 129 -16.03 -0.26 -2.64
N LEU A 130 -14.87 -0.58 -2.05
CA LEU A 130 -14.78 -1.54 -0.96
C LEU A 130 -15.52 -1.10 0.29
N ASP A 131 -15.48 0.19 0.63
CA ASP A 131 -16.16 0.75 1.79
C ASP A 131 -17.69 0.78 1.59
N SER A 132 -18.17 0.76 0.34
CA SER A 132 -19.61 0.66 0.02
C SER A 132 -20.18 -0.76 0.12
N ILE A 133 -19.35 -1.79 0.13
CA ILE A 133 -19.79 -3.19 0.24
C ILE A 133 -20.17 -3.49 1.69
N GLN A 134 -21.46 -3.58 1.98
CA GLN A 134 -21.94 -3.90 3.33
C GLN A 134 -22.11 -5.41 3.53
N ASP A 135 -22.67 -6.08 2.52
CA ASP A 135 -22.97 -7.51 2.52
C ASP A 135 -22.34 -8.21 1.31
N SER A 136 -22.22 -9.54 1.40
CA SER A 136 -21.79 -10.34 0.25
C SER A 136 -22.77 -10.18 -0.92
N PRO A 137 -22.30 -9.96 -2.16
CA PRO A 137 -23.17 -9.85 -3.32
C PRO A 137 -24.05 -11.10 -3.48
N ALA A 138 -25.34 -10.90 -3.80
CA ALA A 138 -26.24 -12.00 -4.09
C ALA A 138 -25.71 -12.84 -5.27
N PRO A 139 -25.99 -14.17 -5.32
CA PRO A 139 -25.60 -14.98 -6.47
C PRO A 139 -26.12 -14.40 -7.79
N GLY A 140 -25.22 -14.19 -8.75
CA GLY A 140 -25.56 -13.60 -10.06
C GLY A 140 -25.63 -12.07 -10.08
N ALA A 141 -25.40 -11.39 -8.95
CA ALA A 141 -25.21 -9.94 -8.95
C ALA A 141 -24.02 -9.54 -9.86
N PRO A 142 -24.09 -8.38 -10.54
CA PRO A 142 -22.99 -7.92 -11.37
C PRO A 142 -21.72 -7.71 -10.52
N ALA A 143 -20.57 -8.05 -11.09
CA ALA A 143 -19.29 -7.76 -10.47
C ALA A 143 -19.12 -6.25 -10.26
N PRO A 144 -18.65 -5.78 -9.09
CA PRO A 144 -18.32 -4.37 -8.91
C PRO A 144 -17.30 -3.91 -9.94
N GLU A 145 -17.62 -2.83 -10.65
CA GLU A 145 -16.75 -2.24 -11.67
C GLU A 145 -16.10 -0.96 -11.12
N ILE A 146 -14.78 -0.88 -11.26
CA ILE A 146 -13.96 0.22 -10.76
C ILE A 146 -13.17 0.76 -11.94
N VAL A 147 -13.43 2.01 -12.30
CA VAL A 147 -12.68 2.71 -13.36
C VAL A 147 -11.58 3.54 -12.70
N VAL A 148 -10.32 3.26 -13.04
CA VAL A 148 -9.17 3.98 -12.52
C VAL A 148 -8.62 4.87 -13.62
N SER A 149 -8.81 6.18 -13.45
CA SER A 149 -8.38 7.22 -14.40
C SER A 149 -7.02 7.83 -14.06
N ALA A 150 -6.32 7.31 -13.05
CA ALA A 150 -4.97 7.76 -12.74
C ALA A 150 -4.08 7.57 -13.97
N THR A 151 -3.27 8.57 -14.31
CA THR A 151 -2.35 8.48 -15.44
C THR A 151 -0.96 8.15 -14.90
N SER A 152 -0.24 7.27 -15.59
CA SER A 152 1.16 6.92 -15.33
C SER A 152 2.13 8.05 -15.74
N GLY A 153 1.61 9.15 -16.29
CA GLY A 153 2.39 10.30 -16.72
C GLY A 153 2.71 11.21 -15.55
N GLY A 154 4.00 11.44 -15.29
CA GLY A 154 4.46 12.60 -14.51
C GLY A 154 3.88 13.92 -15.04
N PRO A 155 4.07 15.04 -14.32
CA PRO A 155 3.40 16.32 -14.61
C PRO A 155 3.51 16.63 -16.10
N THR A 156 2.37 16.60 -16.78
CA THR A 156 2.26 16.97 -18.18
C THR A 156 2.57 18.47 -18.20
N SER A 157 3.77 18.84 -18.64
CA SER A 157 4.09 20.25 -18.88
C SER A 157 2.99 20.85 -19.73
N PRO A 158 2.38 21.98 -19.33
CA PRO A 158 1.38 22.62 -20.17
C PRO A 158 1.98 22.92 -21.54
N PRO A 159 1.21 22.76 -22.63
CA PRO A 159 1.69 23.10 -23.96
C PRO A 159 2.18 24.57 -23.96
N PRO A 160 3.30 24.87 -24.63
CA PRO A 160 3.79 26.24 -24.70
C PRO A 160 2.69 27.12 -25.29
N LEU A 161 2.32 28.16 -24.55
CA LEU A 161 1.43 29.21 -25.05
C LEU A 161 2.08 29.78 -26.31
N ILE A 162 1.46 29.52 -27.47
CA ILE A 162 1.81 30.21 -28.71
C ILE A 162 1.31 31.65 -28.53
N PRO A 163 2.18 32.67 -28.47
CA PRO A 163 1.71 34.04 -28.48
C PRO A 163 1.12 34.33 -29.86
N GLU A 164 -0.18 34.61 -29.91
CA GLU A 164 -0.80 35.19 -31.10
C GLU A 164 -0.09 36.52 -31.42
N ARG A 165 0.37 36.66 -32.66
CA ARG A 165 0.82 37.92 -33.26
C ARG A 165 -0.15 38.32 -34.35
#